data_AF-A0A962ZQY4-F1
#
_entry.id   AF-A0A962ZQY4-F1
#
_cell.length_a   1.000
_cell.length_b   1.000
_cell.length_c   1.000
_cell.angle_alpha   90.00
_cell.angle_beta   90.00
_cell.angle_gamma   90.00
#
_symmetry.space_group_name_H-M   'P 1'
#
loop_
_entity.id
_entity.type
_entity.pdbx_description
1 polymer ?
#
loop_
_entity_poly.entity_id
_entity_poly.type
_entity_poly.pdbx_seq_one_letter_code
_entity_poly.pdbx_strand_id
1 'polypeptide(L)'
;RTALDKAITRQSECGGVRDEASVLVDRITDVQTAISQQFLLNRTDSVLGLATALPDRLASLPQSFRGAVALEVEENISTATLLWMLIGTGVLAAVAGLYLRYRFNRWFEAGGGHAAEPQMKYLFPKPLAEYSPLMLEGLALLFVLFIGIDNAGFDLLVVRVAAGILLFGVGCTVVDWATGPLSPAASVKGLIPDHVAPLRLRLRFLLLTLVASFVVLGTNWLSIRLVDPRVGGRATMIFLVAVSLILVLRYLGKVPGVRHQFRLIRYIGTLALVSGIVSLLIGYQNLAGYMIHGVTRTTLALLILWILLWLVYQAFAFLMQNDSPAAMRVRRNLGVRKDGARSGLGFMQLIADLVLWLSFAVYLIYVWDESGTTLNELVNRIQVGYTVGQIQLIPLDIIGGILVFAGVIILLGWIKRWIDQRWLQHIVVERGAREAIITLIGYTGFVFAALLGLTMAGVNLGGLAIVS
;
A
#
# COMPACT_ATOMS: atom_id res chain seq x y z
N ARG A 1 11.55 5.36 -56.76
CA ARG A 1 10.70 6.56 -56.61
C ARG A 1 9.26 6.16 -56.27
N THR A 2 8.59 5.37 -57.11
CA THR A 2 7.23 4.83 -56.85
C THR A 2 7.05 4.08 -55.52
N ALA A 3 8.03 3.30 -55.06
CA ALA A 3 7.96 2.63 -53.76
C ALA A 3 8.10 3.60 -52.57
N LEU A 4 8.84 4.71 -52.75
CA LEU A 4 9.02 5.75 -51.73
C LEU A 4 7.73 6.57 -51.59
N ASP A 5 7.12 6.98 -52.70
CA ASP A 5 5.85 7.72 -52.70
C ASP A 5 4.74 6.89 -52.04
N LYS A 6 4.66 5.60 -52.36
CA LYS A 6 3.67 4.69 -51.75
C LYS A 6 3.89 4.51 -50.24
N ALA A 7 5.13 4.57 -49.76
CA ALA A 7 5.46 4.54 -48.34
C ALA A 7 5.08 5.84 -47.63
N ILE A 8 5.33 7.00 -48.25
CA ILE A 8 4.96 8.33 -47.73
C ILE A 8 3.43 8.46 -47.63
N THR A 9 2.68 8.04 -48.65
CA THR A 9 1.21 8.07 -48.60
C THR A 9 0.67 7.21 -47.47
N ARG A 10 1.19 5.99 -47.30
CA ARG A 10 0.81 5.12 -46.16
C ARG A 10 1.18 5.71 -44.80
N GLN A 11 2.33 6.36 -44.70
CA GLN A 11 2.75 7.03 -43.46
C GLN A 11 1.81 8.20 -43.11
N SER A 12 1.39 8.97 -44.12
CA SER A 12 0.41 10.07 -43.95
C SER A 12 -0.96 9.55 -43.52
N GLU A 13 -1.46 8.48 -44.15
CA GLU A 13 -2.71 7.81 -43.76
C GLU A 13 -2.65 7.27 -42.33
N CYS A 14 -1.56 6.59 -41.96
CA CYS A 14 -1.35 6.14 -40.58
C CYS A 14 -1.26 7.32 -39.59
N GLY A 15 -0.70 8.47 -40.01
CA GLY A 15 -0.69 9.71 -39.23
C GLY A 15 -2.11 10.24 -38.99
N GLY A 16 -2.93 10.32 -40.03
CA GLY A 16 -4.33 10.76 -39.92
C GLY A 16 -5.16 9.86 -39.00
N VAL A 17 -5.02 8.53 -39.11
CA VAL A 17 -5.70 7.59 -38.20
C VAL A 17 -5.25 7.77 -36.75
N ARG A 18 -3.96 8.03 -36.52
CA ARG A 18 -3.43 8.33 -35.17
C ARG A 18 -4.02 9.62 -34.60
N ASP A 19 -4.17 10.64 -35.42
CA ASP A 19 -4.73 11.93 -35.02
C ASP A 19 -6.25 11.84 -34.73
N GLU A 20 -7.01 11.08 -35.52
CA GLU A 20 -8.42 10.80 -35.22
C GLU A 20 -8.59 9.99 -33.93
N ALA A 21 -7.72 9.00 -33.71
CA ALA A 21 -7.73 8.20 -32.50
C ALA A 21 -7.38 9.03 -31.25
N SER A 22 -6.42 9.96 -31.34
CA SER A 22 -6.07 10.84 -30.22
C SER A 22 -7.22 11.78 -29.86
N VAL A 23 -7.88 12.39 -30.85
CA VAL A 23 -9.07 13.23 -30.64
C VAL A 23 -10.21 12.46 -29.99
N LEU A 24 -10.43 11.20 -30.38
CA LEU A 24 -11.46 10.35 -29.76
C LEU A 24 -11.13 10.04 -28.29
N VAL A 25 -9.86 9.73 -27.98
CA VAL A 25 -9.40 9.48 -26.60
C VAL A 25 -9.57 10.72 -25.72
N ASP A 26 -9.21 11.90 -26.23
CA ASP A 26 -9.40 13.17 -25.52
C ASP A 26 -10.89 13.41 -25.22
N ARG A 27 -11.76 13.20 -26.22
CA ARG A 27 -13.21 13.37 -26.03
C ARG A 27 -13.81 12.39 -25.02
N ILE A 28 -13.38 11.14 -25.02
CA ILE A 28 -13.81 10.14 -24.03
C ILE A 28 -13.39 10.60 -22.63
N THR A 29 -12.16 11.12 -22.51
CA THR A 29 -11.61 11.57 -21.23
C THR A 29 -12.34 12.80 -20.68
N ASP A 30 -12.69 13.76 -21.55
CA ASP A 30 -13.51 14.91 -21.18
C ASP A 30 -14.89 14.49 -20.67
N VAL A 31 -15.54 13.55 -21.36
CA VAL A 31 -16.85 13.02 -20.96
C VAL A 31 -16.75 12.29 -19.61
N GLN A 32 -15.73 11.45 -19.42
CA GLN A 32 -15.51 10.75 -18.15
C GLN A 32 -15.27 11.72 -16.99
N THR A 33 -14.53 12.81 -17.24
CA THR A 33 -14.28 13.87 -16.26
C THR A 33 -15.56 14.62 -15.90
N ALA A 34 -16.38 14.97 -16.89
CA ALA A 34 -17.68 15.62 -16.67
C ALA A 34 -18.64 14.75 -15.85
N ILE A 35 -18.76 13.46 -16.19
CA ILE A 35 -19.58 12.49 -15.45
C ILE A 35 -19.10 12.36 -14.00
N SER A 36 -17.78 12.26 -13.80
CA SER A 36 -17.15 12.20 -12.48
C SER A 36 -17.50 13.42 -11.62
N GLN A 37 -17.35 14.63 -12.18
CA GLN A 37 -17.71 15.87 -11.49
C GLN A 37 -19.20 15.92 -11.13
N GLN A 38 -20.08 15.57 -12.07
CA GLN A 38 -21.52 15.54 -11.83
C GLN A 38 -21.89 14.52 -10.76
N PHE A 39 -21.23 13.36 -10.75
CA PHE A 39 -21.44 12.32 -9.74
C PHE A 39 -21.02 12.79 -8.34
N LEU A 40 -19.85 13.43 -8.21
CA LEU A 40 -19.35 13.95 -6.93
C LEU A 40 -20.23 15.07 -6.36
N LEU A 41 -20.72 15.95 -7.24
CA LEU A 41 -21.58 17.08 -6.87
C LEU A 41 -23.07 16.74 -6.82
N ASN A 42 -23.45 15.47 -7.02
CA ASN A 42 -24.84 15.08 -6.90
C ASN A 42 -25.31 15.25 -5.45
N ARG A 43 -26.36 16.05 -5.26
CA ARG A 43 -26.91 16.33 -3.94
C ARG A 43 -27.95 15.26 -3.59
N THR A 44 -27.64 14.47 -2.58
CA THR A 44 -28.58 13.51 -1.99
C THR A 44 -29.33 14.13 -0.81
N ASP A 45 -30.32 13.42 -0.27
CA ASP A 45 -31.06 13.88 0.91
C ASP A 45 -30.10 14.32 2.03
N SER A 46 -30.34 15.52 2.54
CA SER A 46 -29.54 16.08 3.62
C SER A 46 -29.64 15.23 4.89
N VAL A 47 -28.69 15.39 5.81
CA VAL A 47 -28.70 14.69 7.11
C VAL A 47 -30.02 14.94 7.87
N LEU A 48 -30.64 16.10 7.68
CA LEU A 48 -31.97 16.40 8.22
C LEU A 48 -33.06 15.50 7.62
N GLY A 49 -33.02 15.28 6.29
CA GLY A 49 -33.93 14.37 5.59
C GLY A 49 -33.74 12.90 5.97
N LEU A 50 -32.50 12.50 6.23
CA LEU A 50 -32.19 11.17 6.76
C LEU A 50 -32.65 10.99 8.22
N ALA A 51 -32.54 12.03 9.05
CA ALA A 51 -33.02 12.01 10.43
C ALA A 51 -34.56 11.95 10.50
N THR A 52 -35.26 12.60 9.59
CA THR A 52 -36.73 12.53 9.51
C THR A 52 -37.21 11.18 8.95
N ALA A 53 -36.44 10.51 8.10
CA ALA A 53 -36.75 9.18 7.56
C ALA A 53 -36.30 8.02 8.48
N LEU A 54 -35.61 8.33 9.58
CA LEU A 54 -35.05 7.37 10.52
C LEU A 54 -36.11 6.51 11.24
N PRO A 55 -37.28 7.06 11.66
CA PRO A 55 -38.38 6.28 12.23
C PRO A 55 -38.92 5.23 11.26
N ASP A 56 -39.12 5.59 9.98
CA ASP A 56 -39.64 4.69 8.94
C ASP A 56 -38.62 3.60 8.57
N ARG A 57 -37.32 3.91 8.59
CA ARG A 57 -36.26 2.93 8.41
C ARG A 57 -36.14 1.97 9.60
N LEU A 58 -36.25 2.47 10.84
CA LEU A 58 -36.28 1.63 12.04
C LEU A 58 -37.49 0.68 12.03
N ALA A 59 -38.64 1.12 11.52
CA ALA A 59 -39.83 0.30 11.40
C ALA A 59 -39.71 -0.83 10.35
N SER A 60 -38.91 -0.65 9.30
CA SER A 60 -38.70 -1.65 8.24
C SER A 60 -37.51 -2.60 8.48
N LEU A 61 -36.62 -2.28 9.43
CA LEU A 61 -35.48 -3.14 9.83
C LEU A 61 -35.85 -4.62 10.08
N PRO A 62 -36.94 -4.96 10.80
CA PRO A 62 -37.26 -6.36 11.09
C PRO A 62 -37.54 -7.18 9.82
N GLN A 63 -38.09 -6.57 8.78
CA GLN A 63 -38.36 -7.24 7.50
C GLN A 63 -37.09 -7.41 6.67
N SER A 64 -36.20 -6.41 6.66
CA SER A 64 -34.88 -6.52 6.03
C SER A 64 -34.01 -7.60 6.66
N PHE A 65 -34.07 -7.74 7.98
CA PHE A 65 -33.37 -8.82 8.70
C PHE A 65 -33.93 -10.21 8.36
N ARG A 66 -35.25 -10.36 8.19
CA ARG A 66 -35.84 -11.65 7.78
C ARG A 66 -35.42 -12.06 6.36
N GLY A 67 -35.36 -11.12 5.42
CA GLY A 67 -34.90 -11.38 4.05
C GLY A 67 -33.41 -11.73 3.97
N ALA A 68 -32.57 -11.14 4.83
CA ALA A 68 -31.14 -11.45 4.91
C ALA A 68 -30.81 -12.77 5.64
N VAL A 69 -31.80 -13.39 6.30
CA VAL A 69 -31.67 -14.67 7.03
C VAL A 69 -32.28 -15.84 6.22
N ALA A 70 -32.91 -15.57 5.07
CA ALA A 70 -33.24 -16.59 4.09
C ALA A 70 -31.95 -17.04 3.38
N LEU A 71 -31.12 -17.79 4.10
CA LEU A 71 -29.90 -18.40 3.60
C LEU A 71 -30.31 -19.59 2.73
N GLU A 72 -29.78 -19.66 1.51
CA GLU A 72 -29.77 -20.90 0.73
C GLU A 72 -28.78 -21.85 1.41
N VAL A 73 -29.32 -22.65 2.33
CA VAL A 73 -28.55 -23.66 3.07
C VAL A 73 -28.42 -24.89 2.18
N GLU A 74 -27.23 -25.50 2.19
CA GLU A 74 -26.93 -26.71 1.41
C GLU A 74 -28.00 -27.79 1.66
N GLU A 75 -28.39 -28.52 0.60
CA GLU A 75 -29.55 -29.44 0.61
C GLU A 75 -29.54 -30.47 1.77
N ASN A 76 -28.36 -30.74 2.36
CA ASN A 76 -28.17 -31.67 3.48
C ASN A 76 -28.17 -31.05 4.89
N ILE A 77 -28.22 -29.71 5.04
CA ILE A 77 -28.08 -29.04 6.33
C ILE A 77 -29.36 -28.24 6.64
N SER A 78 -29.99 -28.49 7.79
CA SER A 78 -31.10 -27.66 8.28
C SER A 78 -30.55 -26.37 8.92
N THR A 79 -31.32 -25.27 8.83
CA THR A 79 -31.01 -23.98 9.46
C THR A 79 -30.77 -24.12 10.97
N ALA A 80 -31.50 -25.02 11.64
CA ALA A 80 -31.31 -25.32 13.06
C ALA A 80 -29.96 -26.00 13.31
N THR A 81 -29.56 -26.93 12.44
CA THR A 81 -28.27 -27.64 12.54
C THR A 81 -27.11 -26.67 12.33
N LEU A 82 -27.22 -25.77 11.35
CA LEU A 82 -26.22 -24.72 11.10
C LEU A 82 -26.06 -23.81 12.33
N LEU A 83 -27.17 -23.40 12.97
CA LEU A 83 -27.13 -22.57 14.17
C LEU A 83 -26.43 -23.29 15.34
N TRP A 84 -26.72 -24.57 15.55
CA TRP A 84 -26.04 -25.37 16.58
C TRP A 84 -24.56 -25.59 16.26
N MET A 85 -24.20 -25.78 14.98
CA MET A 85 -22.80 -25.85 14.56
C MET A 85 -22.06 -24.53 14.84
N LEU A 86 -22.68 -23.37 14.57
CA LEU A 86 -22.09 -22.06 14.86
C LEU A 86 -21.87 -21.86 16.36
N ILE A 87 -22.88 -22.17 17.19
CA ILE A 87 -22.76 -22.05 18.65
C ILE A 87 -21.71 -23.02 19.18
N GLY A 88 -21.78 -24.31 18.82
CA GLY A 88 -20.88 -25.34 19.31
C GLY A 88 -19.43 -25.07 18.93
N THR A 89 -19.19 -24.74 17.66
CA THR A 89 -17.84 -24.45 17.15
C THR A 89 -17.31 -23.11 17.67
N GLY A 90 -18.17 -22.10 17.81
CA GLY A 90 -17.82 -20.81 18.42
C GLY A 90 -17.40 -20.94 19.88
N VAL A 91 -18.17 -21.69 20.69
CA VAL A 91 -17.82 -21.96 22.10
C VAL A 91 -16.51 -22.75 22.20
N LEU A 92 -16.34 -23.80 21.40
CA LEU A 92 -15.11 -24.58 21.37
C LEU A 92 -13.89 -23.72 21.00
N ALA A 93 -14.03 -22.85 20.00
CA ALA A 93 -12.98 -21.95 19.56
C ALA A 93 -12.63 -20.88 20.61
N ALA A 94 -13.63 -20.32 21.29
CA ALA A 94 -13.42 -19.38 22.39
C ALA A 94 -12.67 -20.04 23.55
N VAL A 95 -13.04 -21.26 23.94
CA VAL A 95 -12.35 -22.04 24.98
C VAL A 95 -10.92 -22.36 24.55
N ALA A 96 -10.71 -22.83 23.33
CA ALA A 96 -9.37 -23.12 22.80
C ALA A 96 -8.49 -21.85 22.76
N GLY A 97 -9.05 -20.71 22.37
CA GLY A 97 -8.34 -19.44 22.33
C GLY A 97 -8.00 -18.89 23.71
N LEU A 98 -8.91 -19.01 24.69
CA LEU A 98 -8.63 -18.67 26.08
C LEU A 98 -7.57 -19.59 26.69
N TYR A 99 -7.61 -20.89 26.36
CA TYR A 99 -6.59 -21.85 26.77
C TYR A 99 -5.21 -21.51 26.18
N LEU A 100 -5.14 -21.12 24.90
CA LEU A 100 -3.89 -20.69 24.28
C LEU A 100 -3.32 -19.43 24.95
N ARG A 101 -4.18 -18.44 25.23
CA ARG A 101 -3.81 -17.22 25.96
C ARG A 101 -3.29 -17.54 27.37
N TYR A 102 -4.00 -18.39 28.10
CA TYR A 102 -3.61 -18.82 29.45
C TYR A 102 -2.27 -19.56 29.45
N ARG A 103 -2.10 -20.53 28.53
CA ARG A 103 -0.85 -21.29 28.38
C ARG A 103 0.33 -20.37 28.06
N PHE A 104 0.14 -19.42 27.16
CA PHE A 104 1.17 -18.45 26.82
C PHE A 104 1.52 -17.56 28.01
N ASN A 105 0.53 -17.01 28.71
CA ASN A 105 0.77 -16.14 29.86
C ASN A 105 1.52 -16.86 30.98
N ARG A 106 1.18 -18.13 31.27
CA ARG A 106 1.94 -18.95 32.23
C ARG A 106 3.37 -19.17 31.79
N TRP A 107 3.60 -19.43 30.51
CA TRP A 107 4.94 -19.59 29.97
C TRP A 107 5.75 -18.28 30.01
N PHE A 108 5.10 -17.15 29.77
CA PHE A 108 5.67 -15.81 29.86
C PHE A 108 6.04 -15.44 31.30
N GLU A 109 5.15 -15.70 32.25
CA GLU A 109 5.39 -15.48 33.68
C GLU A 109 6.51 -16.37 34.21
N ALA A 110 6.54 -17.65 33.82
CA ALA A 110 7.64 -18.57 34.15
C ALA A 110 9.00 -18.11 33.60
N GLY A 111 9.00 -17.30 32.53
CA GLY A 111 10.20 -16.68 31.96
C GLY A 111 10.67 -15.39 32.64
N GLY A 112 10.04 -14.99 33.74
CA GLY A 112 10.33 -13.73 34.46
C GLY A 112 9.41 -12.57 34.09
N GLY A 113 8.37 -12.81 33.29
CA GLY A 113 7.28 -11.88 33.03
C GLY A 113 7.74 -10.50 32.53
N HIS A 114 7.22 -9.44 33.14
CA HIS A 114 7.60 -8.06 32.81
C HIS A 114 8.90 -7.59 33.49
N ALA A 115 9.47 -8.40 34.39
CA ALA A 115 10.71 -8.10 35.09
C ALA A 115 11.95 -8.62 34.35
N ALA A 116 11.78 -9.59 33.45
CA ALA A 116 12.84 -10.09 32.58
C ALA A 116 13.14 -9.13 31.42
N GLU A 117 14.37 -9.15 30.92
CA GLU A 117 14.75 -8.36 29.76
C GLU A 117 13.87 -8.68 28.54
N PRO A 118 13.51 -7.66 27.73
CA PRO A 118 12.65 -7.81 26.57
C PRO A 118 13.28 -8.73 25.50
N GLN A 119 12.92 -10.02 25.51
CA GLN A 119 13.38 -11.00 24.54
C GLN A 119 12.37 -11.20 23.40
N MET A 120 12.87 -11.34 22.16
CA MET A 120 12.01 -11.59 20.97
C MET A 120 11.10 -12.80 21.13
N LYS A 121 11.57 -13.85 21.80
CA LYS A 121 10.81 -15.10 22.04
C LYS A 121 9.50 -14.89 22.80
N TYR A 122 9.38 -13.80 23.56
CA TYR A 122 8.18 -13.45 24.31
C TYR A 122 7.38 -12.33 23.67
N LEU A 123 8.05 -11.33 23.10
CA LEU A 123 7.39 -10.12 22.61
C LEU A 123 6.66 -10.31 21.28
N PHE A 124 7.14 -11.20 20.41
CA PHE A 124 6.46 -11.52 19.15
C PHE A 124 5.17 -12.33 19.35
N PRO A 125 5.17 -13.48 20.07
CA PRO A 125 3.95 -14.28 20.26
C PRO A 125 2.95 -13.68 21.26
N LYS A 126 3.33 -12.73 22.10
CA LYS A 126 2.43 -12.17 23.13
C LYS A 126 1.15 -11.53 22.56
N PRO A 127 1.20 -10.60 21.60
CA PRO A 127 -0.02 -10.04 21.01
C PRO A 127 -0.90 -11.10 20.31
N LEU A 128 -0.27 -12.06 19.61
CA LEU A 128 -0.98 -13.19 18.98
C LEU A 128 -1.76 -14.02 20.01
N ALA A 129 -1.13 -14.33 21.14
CA ALA A 129 -1.77 -15.09 22.21
C ALA A 129 -2.83 -14.27 22.96
N GLU A 130 -2.68 -12.95 23.06
CA GLU A 130 -3.66 -12.09 23.71
C GLU A 130 -4.97 -12.02 22.91
N TYR A 131 -4.87 -11.98 21.57
CA TYR A 131 -6.00 -11.90 20.65
C TYR A 131 -6.42 -13.25 20.04
N SER A 132 -5.82 -14.37 20.48
CA SER A 132 -6.18 -15.70 20.00
C SER A 132 -7.65 -16.09 20.19
N PRO A 133 -8.37 -15.69 21.27
CA PRO A 133 -9.80 -15.98 21.38
C PRO A 133 -10.60 -15.41 20.21
N LEU A 134 -10.41 -14.13 19.90
CA LEU A 134 -11.12 -13.45 18.81
C LEU A 134 -10.75 -14.03 17.44
N MET A 135 -9.46 -14.30 17.21
CA MET A 135 -8.99 -14.85 15.95
C MET A 135 -9.52 -16.26 15.71
N LEU A 136 -9.47 -17.15 16.72
CA LEU A 136 -9.98 -18.51 16.59
C LEU A 136 -11.50 -18.53 16.47
N GLU A 137 -12.21 -17.69 17.23
CA GLU A 137 -13.67 -17.56 17.15
C GLU A 137 -14.11 -17.12 15.76
N GLY A 138 -13.53 -16.02 15.23
CA GLY A 138 -13.85 -15.56 13.88
C GLY A 138 -13.51 -16.59 12.79
N LEU A 139 -12.38 -17.30 12.92
CA LEU A 139 -11.97 -18.35 11.98
C LEU A 139 -12.90 -19.56 12.03
N ALA A 140 -13.29 -20.00 13.23
CA ALA A 140 -14.23 -21.09 13.44
C ALA A 140 -15.61 -20.77 12.86
N LEU A 141 -16.14 -19.58 13.13
CA LEU A 141 -17.42 -19.13 12.58
C LEU A 141 -17.36 -19.07 11.05
N LEU A 142 -16.29 -18.52 10.47
CA LEU A 142 -16.12 -18.52 9.02
C LEU A 142 -16.08 -19.93 8.45
N PHE A 143 -15.33 -20.83 9.07
CA PHE A 143 -15.22 -22.22 8.62
C PHE A 143 -16.59 -22.91 8.57
N VAL A 144 -17.40 -22.76 9.62
CA VAL A 144 -18.76 -23.32 9.66
C VAL A 144 -19.67 -22.68 8.61
N LEU A 145 -19.59 -21.36 8.41
CA LEU A 145 -20.41 -20.67 7.41
C LEU A 145 -20.05 -21.06 5.97
N PHE A 146 -18.76 -21.23 5.66
CA PHE A 146 -18.31 -21.64 4.34
C PHE A 146 -18.61 -23.11 4.01
N ILE A 147 -18.76 -23.95 5.03
CA ILE A 147 -19.18 -25.35 4.87
C ILE A 147 -20.70 -25.47 4.83
N GLY A 148 -21.42 -24.61 5.56
CA GLY A 148 -22.85 -24.77 5.76
C GLY A 148 -23.76 -23.99 4.81
N ILE A 149 -23.22 -23.11 3.96
CA ILE A 149 -23.99 -22.24 3.07
C ILE A 149 -23.54 -22.43 1.63
N ASP A 150 -24.49 -22.66 0.72
CA ASP A 150 -24.21 -22.74 -0.71
C ASP A 150 -23.79 -21.36 -1.24
N ASN A 151 -22.74 -21.34 -2.07
CA ASN A 151 -22.14 -20.09 -2.58
C ASN A 151 -21.79 -19.09 -1.48
N ALA A 152 -21.28 -19.57 -0.34
CA ALA A 152 -20.85 -18.72 0.76
C ALA A 152 -19.88 -17.63 0.26
N GLY A 153 -20.30 -16.38 0.38
CA GLY A 153 -19.56 -15.21 -0.08
C GLY A 153 -19.60 -14.07 0.93
N PHE A 154 -18.66 -13.14 0.79
CA PHE A 154 -18.62 -11.93 1.61
C PHE A 154 -19.75 -10.94 1.30
N ASP A 155 -20.65 -11.25 0.37
CA ASP A 155 -21.87 -10.49 0.16
C ASP A 155 -22.88 -10.73 1.29
N LEU A 156 -22.83 -11.92 1.92
CA LEU A 156 -23.67 -12.26 3.07
C LEU A 156 -23.20 -11.53 4.34
N LEU A 157 -24.15 -10.89 5.04
CA LEU A 157 -23.86 -10.16 6.27
C LEU A 157 -23.29 -11.08 7.36
N VAL A 158 -23.81 -12.30 7.50
CA VAL A 158 -23.38 -13.26 8.52
C VAL A 158 -21.90 -13.65 8.33
N VAL A 159 -21.48 -13.89 7.08
CA VAL A 159 -20.07 -14.16 6.72
C VAL A 159 -19.20 -12.94 7.02
N ARG A 160 -19.66 -11.73 6.71
CA ARG A 160 -18.94 -10.49 7.03
C ARG A 160 -18.79 -10.26 8.52
N VAL A 161 -19.81 -10.54 9.34
CA VAL A 161 -19.72 -10.41 10.80
C VAL A 161 -18.64 -11.35 11.34
N ALA A 162 -18.65 -12.63 10.93
CA ALA A 162 -17.63 -13.60 11.34
C ALA A 162 -16.22 -13.16 10.90
N ALA A 163 -16.07 -12.69 9.65
CA ALA A 163 -14.83 -12.12 9.16
C ALA A 163 -14.41 -10.87 9.93
N GLY A 164 -15.37 -10.04 10.33
CA GLY A 164 -15.12 -8.82 11.11
C GLY A 164 -14.48 -9.12 12.46
N ILE A 165 -14.94 -10.17 13.17
CA ILE A 165 -14.35 -10.61 14.44
C ILE A 165 -12.87 -11.01 14.22
N LEU A 166 -12.61 -11.81 13.18
CA LEU A 166 -11.25 -12.23 12.81
C LEU A 166 -10.36 -11.03 12.45
N LEU A 167 -10.83 -10.14 11.55
CA LEU A 167 -10.10 -8.97 11.09
C LEU A 167 -9.80 -8.00 12.24
N PHE A 168 -10.72 -7.85 13.19
CA PHE A 168 -10.50 -7.03 14.38
C PHE A 168 -9.41 -7.62 15.29
N GLY A 169 -9.40 -8.95 15.51
CA GLY A 169 -8.36 -9.62 16.28
C GLY A 169 -6.97 -9.52 15.62
N VAL A 170 -6.90 -9.76 14.31
CA VAL A 170 -5.66 -9.59 13.52
C VAL A 170 -5.18 -8.14 13.56
N GLY A 171 -6.07 -7.18 13.35
CA GLY A 171 -5.72 -5.76 13.38
C GLY A 171 -5.24 -5.29 14.77
N CYS A 172 -5.84 -5.78 15.85
CA CYS A 172 -5.36 -5.48 17.21
C CYS A 172 -3.93 -6.03 17.44
N THR A 173 -3.65 -7.21 16.92
CA THR A 173 -2.29 -7.81 16.95
C THR A 173 -1.29 -6.93 16.21
N VAL A 174 -1.65 -6.43 15.01
CA VAL A 174 -0.82 -5.52 14.22
C VAL A 174 -0.61 -4.19 14.95
N VAL A 175 -1.64 -3.61 15.57
CA VAL A 175 -1.52 -2.37 16.36
C VAL A 175 -0.54 -2.54 17.52
N ASP A 176 -0.59 -3.67 18.21
CA ASP A 176 0.29 -3.95 19.35
C ASP A 176 1.72 -4.26 18.93
N TRP A 177 1.94 -4.90 17.79
CA TRP A 177 3.26 -5.03 17.18
C TRP A 177 3.81 -3.68 16.72
N ALA A 178 3.01 -2.87 16.03
CA ALA A 178 3.43 -1.56 15.52
C ALA A 178 3.77 -0.56 16.64
N THR A 179 3.12 -0.69 17.79
CA THR A 179 3.36 0.17 18.97
C THR A 179 4.08 -0.55 20.11
N GLY A 180 4.69 -1.69 19.83
CA GLY A 180 5.45 -2.50 20.79
C GLY A 180 6.90 -2.03 20.93
N PRO A 181 7.62 -2.51 21.96
CA PRO A 181 9.02 -2.13 22.21
C PRO A 181 10.01 -2.62 21.15
N LEU A 182 9.65 -3.65 20.37
CA LEU A 182 10.45 -4.16 19.25
C LEU A 182 10.15 -3.46 17.93
N SER A 183 9.15 -2.57 17.91
CA SER A 183 8.78 -1.87 16.70
C SER A 183 9.73 -0.70 16.45
N PRO A 184 9.90 -0.26 15.20
CA PRO A 184 10.63 0.99 14.92
C PRO A 184 10.05 2.20 15.64
N ALA A 185 8.75 2.16 15.95
CA ALA A 185 8.09 3.24 16.68
C ALA A 185 8.62 3.37 18.12
N ALA A 186 9.21 2.33 18.71
CA ALA A 186 9.87 2.41 20.02
C ALA A 186 11.03 3.42 20.06
N SER A 187 11.67 3.67 18.90
CA SER A 187 12.74 4.70 18.78
C SER A 187 12.21 6.15 18.82
N VAL A 188 10.89 6.34 18.72
CA VAL A 188 10.26 7.67 18.74
C VAL A 188 10.34 8.24 20.15
N LYS A 189 11.05 9.37 20.28
CA LYS A 189 11.24 10.07 21.55
C LYS A 189 9.90 10.35 22.23
N GLY A 190 9.76 9.85 23.47
CA GLY A 190 8.59 10.03 24.32
C GLY A 190 7.33 9.29 23.87
N LEU A 191 7.41 8.30 22.97
CA LEU A 191 6.26 7.44 22.68
C LEU A 191 5.98 6.47 23.83
N ILE A 192 7.01 5.75 24.28
CA ILE A 192 6.98 4.82 25.41
C ILE A 192 7.54 5.55 26.65
N PRO A 193 6.90 5.49 27.84
CA PRO A 193 5.69 4.74 28.17
C PRO A 193 4.37 5.52 28.02
N ASP A 194 4.40 6.85 28.13
CA ASP A 194 3.20 7.67 28.43
C ASP A 194 2.16 7.73 27.31
N HIS A 195 2.59 7.65 26.03
CA HIS A 195 1.71 7.89 24.89
C HIS A 195 1.25 6.61 24.17
N VAL A 196 1.71 5.42 24.55
CA VAL A 196 1.38 4.15 23.89
C VAL A 196 -0.08 3.75 24.09
N ALA A 197 -0.53 3.63 25.35
CA ALA A 197 -1.89 3.20 25.67
C ALA A 197 -2.99 4.09 25.04
N PRO A 198 -2.94 5.43 25.18
CA PRO A 198 -3.89 6.32 24.52
C PRO A 198 -3.80 6.31 22.99
N LEU A 199 -2.63 6.03 22.39
CA LEU A 199 -2.52 5.86 20.94
C LEU A 199 -3.19 4.55 20.49
N ARG A 200 -2.91 3.43 21.18
CA ARG A 200 -3.53 2.12 20.90
C ARG A 200 -5.05 2.17 20.98
N LEU A 201 -5.60 2.86 21.99
CA LEU A 201 -7.06 3.04 22.11
C LEU A 201 -7.66 3.67 20.85
N ARG A 202 -7.03 4.73 20.32
CA ARG A 202 -7.51 5.45 19.14
C ARG A 202 -7.33 4.64 17.85
N LEU A 203 -6.21 3.92 17.73
CA LEU A 203 -5.96 3.01 16.61
C LEU A 203 -6.95 1.84 16.60
N ARG A 204 -7.27 1.27 17.77
CA ARG A 204 -8.29 0.20 17.91
C ARG A 204 -9.69 0.73 17.62
N PHE A 205 -10.00 1.96 18.02
CA PHE A 205 -11.26 2.60 17.63
C PHE A 205 -11.36 2.82 16.12
N LEU A 206 -10.28 3.29 15.48
CA LEU A 206 -10.19 3.38 14.02
C LEU A 206 -10.40 2.00 13.36
N LEU A 207 -9.69 0.98 13.83
CA LEU A 207 -9.84 -0.39 13.35
C LEU A 207 -11.28 -0.90 13.47
N LEU A 208 -11.91 -0.67 14.63
CA LEU A 208 -13.32 -1.02 14.85
C LEU A 208 -14.23 -0.34 13.83
N THR A 209 -14.05 0.95 13.58
CA THR A 209 -14.85 1.68 12.58
C THR A 209 -14.63 1.18 11.16
N LEU A 210 -13.40 0.79 10.79
CA LEU A 210 -13.09 0.21 9.47
C LEU A 210 -13.72 -1.18 9.33
N VAL A 211 -13.59 -2.04 10.34
CA VAL A 211 -14.20 -3.37 10.36
C VAL A 211 -15.72 -3.26 10.30
N ALA A 212 -16.34 -2.40 11.11
CA ALA A 212 -17.77 -2.15 11.04
C ALA A 212 -18.18 -1.64 9.65
N SER A 213 -17.34 -0.82 9.00
CA SER A 213 -17.63 -0.29 7.66
C SER A 213 -17.65 -1.40 6.63
N PHE A 214 -16.70 -2.35 6.71
CA PHE A 214 -16.71 -3.57 5.91
C PHE A 214 -17.96 -4.43 6.18
N VAL A 215 -18.32 -4.63 7.44
CA VAL A 215 -19.50 -5.43 7.81
C VAL A 215 -20.79 -4.83 7.25
N VAL A 216 -20.98 -3.52 7.36
CA VAL A 216 -22.21 -2.84 6.91
C VAL A 216 -22.23 -2.66 5.38
N LEU A 217 -21.15 -2.14 4.78
CA LEU A 217 -21.13 -1.73 3.37
C LEU A 217 -20.69 -2.83 2.39
N GLY A 218 -20.16 -3.95 2.89
CA GLY A 218 -19.84 -5.11 2.07
C GLY A 218 -18.43 -5.12 1.53
N THR A 219 -18.19 -5.95 0.52
CA THR A 219 -16.91 -6.04 -0.20
C THR A 219 -16.50 -4.71 -0.83
N ASN A 220 -17.49 -3.89 -1.20
CA ASN A 220 -17.33 -2.56 -1.79
C ASN A 220 -17.19 -1.41 -0.77
N TRP A 221 -16.97 -1.70 0.51
CA TRP A 221 -16.90 -0.67 1.57
C TRP A 221 -15.85 0.43 1.38
N LEU A 222 -14.85 0.18 0.52
CA LEU A 222 -13.78 1.14 0.19
C LEU A 222 -13.95 1.78 -1.20
N SER A 223 -14.99 1.41 -1.95
CA SER A 223 -15.26 1.92 -3.29
C SER A 223 -16.38 2.96 -3.27
N ILE A 224 -16.17 4.06 -3.99
CA ILE A 224 -17.08 5.22 -3.97
C ILE A 224 -18.28 5.01 -4.90
N ARG A 225 -18.04 4.33 -6.04
CA ARG A 225 -19.00 4.18 -7.16
C ARG A 225 -19.99 3.03 -7.00
N LEU A 226 -19.65 1.97 -6.28
CA LEU A 226 -20.46 0.74 -6.20
C LEU A 226 -21.38 0.67 -4.98
N VAL A 227 -21.25 1.60 -4.03
CA VAL A 227 -22.14 1.66 -2.87
C VAL A 227 -23.30 2.59 -3.21
N ASP A 228 -24.52 2.05 -3.31
CA ASP A 228 -25.72 2.86 -3.52
C ASP A 228 -25.87 3.89 -2.36
N PRO A 229 -26.03 5.20 -2.65
CA PRO A 229 -26.27 6.23 -1.63
C PRO A 229 -27.45 5.93 -0.69
N ARG A 230 -28.37 5.04 -1.10
CA ARG A 230 -29.58 4.69 -0.34
C ARG A 230 -29.34 3.61 0.73
N VAL A 231 -28.20 2.91 0.71
CA VAL A 231 -27.85 1.88 1.71
C VAL A 231 -27.87 2.50 3.10
N GLY A 232 -28.74 1.98 3.97
CA GLY A 232 -28.84 2.42 5.36
C GLY A 232 -27.51 2.26 6.08
N GLY A 233 -26.99 3.37 6.63
CA GLY A 233 -25.74 3.38 7.40
C GLY A 233 -24.50 3.89 6.67
N ARG A 234 -24.52 4.09 5.34
CA ARG A 234 -23.36 4.64 4.60
C ARG A 234 -22.86 5.97 5.17
N ALA A 235 -23.76 6.95 5.32
CA ALA A 235 -23.42 8.25 5.89
C ALA A 235 -22.85 8.13 7.31
N THR A 236 -23.45 7.29 8.14
CA THR A 236 -22.99 7.02 9.51
C THR A 236 -21.60 6.41 9.52
N MET A 237 -21.31 5.43 8.66
CA MET A 237 -20.00 4.80 8.57
C MET A 237 -18.92 5.77 8.08
N ILE A 238 -19.23 6.55 7.04
CA ILE A 238 -18.35 7.61 6.53
C ILE A 238 -18.01 8.60 7.66
N PHE A 239 -19.01 9.04 8.42
CA PHE A 239 -18.82 9.93 9.56
C PHE A 239 -17.94 9.30 10.66
N LEU A 240 -18.24 8.06 11.07
CA LEU A 240 -17.50 7.36 12.12
C LEU A 240 -16.02 7.15 11.74
N VAL A 241 -15.74 6.75 10.50
CA VAL A 241 -14.38 6.58 9.99
C VAL A 241 -13.64 7.93 9.93
N ALA A 242 -14.30 9.01 9.51
CA ALA A 242 -13.69 10.33 9.50
C ALA A 242 -13.33 10.82 10.90
N VAL A 243 -14.25 10.66 11.85
CA VAL A 243 -14.02 11.04 13.25
C VAL A 243 -12.89 10.22 13.87
N SER A 244 -12.87 8.90 13.65
CA SER A 244 -11.82 8.04 14.19
C SER A 244 -10.43 8.37 13.62
N LEU A 245 -10.33 8.69 12.32
CA LEU A 245 -9.10 9.18 11.70
C LEU A 245 -8.65 10.54 12.27
N ILE A 246 -9.57 11.50 12.45
CA ILE A 246 -9.25 12.81 13.04
C ILE A 246 -8.70 12.63 14.46
N LEU A 247 -9.30 11.74 15.26
CA LEU A 247 -8.84 11.45 16.63
C LEU A 247 -7.40 10.91 16.64
N VAL A 248 -7.05 10.02 15.71
CA VAL A 248 -5.68 9.50 15.58
C VAL A 248 -4.72 10.60 15.13
N LEU A 249 -5.03 11.33 14.06
CA LEU A 249 -4.17 12.39 13.51
C LEU A 249 -3.88 13.50 14.52
N ARG A 250 -4.90 13.95 15.25
CA ARG A 250 -4.75 14.97 16.30
C ARG A 250 -3.94 14.47 17.48
N TYR A 251 -4.11 13.20 17.85
CA TYR A 251 -3.35 12.63 18.96
C TYR A 251 -1.86 12.46 18.62
N LEU A 252 -1.55 12.09 17.37
CA LEU A 252 -0.17 12.01 16.90
C LEU A 252 0.58 13.35 17.01
N GLY A 253 -0.14 14.48 16.95
CA GLY A 253 0.38 15.83 17.20
C GLY A 253 0.88 16.08 18.62
N LYS A 254 0.45 15.27 19.60
CA LYS A 254 0.86 15.40 21.01
C LYS A 254 2.14 14.64 21.33
N VAL A 255 2.53 13.66 20.51
CA VAL A 255 3.74 12.86 20.76
C VAL A 255 4.99 13.71 20.47
N PRO A 256 5.91 13.89 21.44
CA PRO A 256 7.02 14.83 21.29
C PRO A 256 7.95 14.50 20.11
N GLY A 257 8.25 13.22 19.86
CA GLY A 257 9.09 12.80 18.73
C GLY A 257 8.47 13.07 17.34
N VAL A 258 7.14 13.09 17.24
CA VAL A 258 6.42 13.30 15.96
C VAL A 258 5.76 14.69 15.92
N ARG A 259 6.01 15.55 16.92
CA ARG A 259 5.30 16.82 17.06
C ARG A 259 5.53 17.75 15.87
N HIS A 260 6.79 17.86 15.40
CA HIS A 260 7.15 18.74 14.28
C HIS A 260 7.29 18.00 12.95
N GLN A 261 7.51 16.68 12.98
CA GLN A 261 7.61 15.86 11.78
C GLN A 261 6.23 15.72 11.12
N PHE A 262 6.19 15.79 9.78
CA PHE A 262 4.98 15.58 8.97
C PHE A 262 3.78 16.47 9.37
N ARG A 263 4.04 17.64 9.96
CA ARG A 263 2.99 18.59 10.41
C ARG A 263 2.05 19.00 9.27
N LEU A 264 2.61 19.30 8.10
CA LEU A 264 1.85 19.70 6.91
C LEU A 264 0.89 18.58 6.46
N ILE A 265 1.38 17.34 6.36
CA ILE A 265 0.57 16.17 5.95
C ILE A 265 -0.60 15.96 6.92
N ARG A 266 -0.35 16.05 8.24
CA ARG A 266 -1.43 15.90 9.25
C ARG A 266 -2.46 17.00 9.17
N TYR A 267 -2.05 18.25 8.92
CA TYR A 267 -3.00 19.35 8.75
C TYR A 267 -3.83 19.20 7.49
N ILE A 268 -3.21 18.90 6.35
CA ILE A 268 -3.91 18.66 5.09
C ILE A 268 -4.89 17.49 5.24
N GLY A 269 -4.46 16.38 5.82
CA GLY A 269 -5.32 15.22 6.08
C GLY A 269 -6.48 15.55 7.02
N THR A 270 -6.24 16.31 8.09
CA THR A 270 -7.32 16.74 9.01
C THR A 270 -8.28 17.69 8.30
N LEU A 271 -7.78 18.62 7.49
CA LEU A 271 -8.59 19.58 6.74
C LEU A 271 -9.48 18.84 5.72
N ALA A 272 -8.93 17.87 4.99
CA ALA A 272 -9.68 17.03 4.05
C ALA A 272 -10.77 16.19 4.73
N LEU A 273 -10.50 15.66 5.93
CA LEU A 273 -11.51 14.92 6.70
C LEU A 273 -12.62 15.85 7.22
N VAL A 274 -12.27 17.04 7.69
CA VAL A 274 -13.25 18.04 8.14
C VAL A 274 -14.11 18.53 6.98
N SER A 275 -13.52 18.83 5.82
CA SER A 275 -14.28 19.20 4.61
C SER A 275 -15.18 18.06 4.13
N GLY A 276 -14.72 16.81 4.25
CA GLY A 276 -15.54 15.62 4.00
C GLY A 276 -16.75 15.53 4.93
N ILE A 277 -16.59 15.76 6.23
CA ILE A 277 -17.69 15.79 7.20
C ILE A 277 -18.67 16.93 6.88
N VAL A 278 -18.18 18.14 6.57
CA VAL A 278 -19.03 19.28 6.20
C VAL A 278 -19.83 18.96 4.93
N SER A 279 -19.19 18.36 3.92
CA SER A 279 -19.85 17.93 2.69
C SER A 279 -20.96 16.92 2.96
N LEU A 280 -20.72 15.97 3.87
CA LEU A 280 -21.70 14.99 4.31
C LEU A 280 -22.93 15.66 4.93
N LEU A 281 -22.72 16.65 5.81
CA LEU A 281 -23.80 17.39 6.48
C LEU A 281 -24.69 18.17 5.49
N ILE A 282 -24.09 18.72 4.44
CA ILE A 282 -24.80 19.51 3.41
C ILE A 282 -25.62 18.61 2.45
N GLY A 283 -25.28 17.31 2.38
CA GLY A 283 -25.94 16.32 1.51
C GLY A 283 -25.10 15.86 0.32
N TYR A 284 -23.82 16.26 0.24
CA TYR A 284 -22.86 15.78 -0.77
C TYR A 284 -22.16 14.49 -0.30
N GLN A 285 -22.91 13.40 -0.24
CA GLN A 285 -22.41 12.11 0.27
C GLN A 285 -21.29 11.52 -0.60
N ASN A 286 -21.36 11.71 -1.92
CA ASN A 286 -20.33 11.20 -2.84
C ASN A 286 -19.00 11.94 -2.66
N LEU A 287 -19.03 13.27 -2.55
CA LEU A 287 -17.84 14.06 -2.24
C LEU A 287 -17.24 13.71 -0.87
N ALA A 288 -18.10 13.55 0.15
CA ALA A 288 -17.65 13.13 1.48
C ALA A 288 -16.98 11.75 1.45
N GLY A 289 -17.60 10.80 0.75
CA GLY A 289 -17.06 9.46 0.51
C GLY A 289 -15.71 9.52 -0.22
N TYR A 290 -15.60 10.33 -1.28
CA TYR A 290 -14.35 10.53 -2.01
C TYR A 290 -13.21 10.99 -1.08
N MET A 291 -13.43 12.04 -0.29
CA MET A 291 -12.43 12.56 0.63
C MET A 291 -12.05 11.54 1.71
N ILE A 292 -13.04 10.92 2.35
CA ILE A 292 -12.81 10.05 3.51
C ILE A 292 -12.20 8.70 3.07
N HIS A 293 -12.71 8.09 1.99
CA HIS A 293 -12.11 6.88 1.43
C HIS A 293 -10.74 7.14 0.81
N GLY A 294 -10.51 8.31 0.20
CA GLY A 294 -9.21 8.73 -0.32
C GLY A 294 -8.15 8.83 0.79
N VAL A 295 -8.48 9.52 1.89
CA VAL A 295 -7.59 9.62 3.07
C VAL A 295 -7.40 8.25 3.74
N THR A 296 -8.46 7.44 3.84
CA THR A 296 -8.38 6.09 4.44
C THR A 296 -7.46 5.18 3.63
N ARG A 297 -7.65 5.08 2.31
CA ARG A 297 -6.80 4.29 1.40
C ARG A 297 -5.35 4.76 1.43
N THR A 298 -5.13 6.08 1.42
CA THR A 298 -3.80 6.69 1.55
C THR A 298 -3.13 6.28 2.86
N THR A 299 -3.85 6.33 3.97
CA THR A 299 -3.33 5.97 5.30
C THR A 299 -2.99 4.48 5.40
N LEU A 300 -3.86 3.60 4.88
CA LEU A 300 -3.61 2.16 4.83
C LEU A 300 -2.42 1.83 3.93
N ALA A 301 -2.29 2.48 2.78
CA ALA A 301 -1.16 2.29 1.88
C ALA A 301 0.16 2.79 2.51
N LEU A 302 0.14 3.91 3.25
CA LEU A 302 1.30 4.36 4.02
C LEU A 302 1.70 3.36 5.11
N LEU A 303 0.73 2.73 5.79
CA LEU A 303 0.99 1.66 6.75
C LEU A 303 1.68 0.46 6.08
N ILE A 304 1.15 0.01 4.94
CA ILE A 304 1.73 -1.11 4.18
C ILE A 304 3.13 -0.76 3.68
N LEU A 305 3.31 0.44 3.10
CA LEU A 305 4.61 0.93 2.65
C LEU A 305 5.62 0.94 3.80
N TRP A 306 5.22 1.43 4.97
CA TRP A 306 6.07 1.44 6.16
C TRP A 306 6.48 0.03 6.60
N ILE A 307 5.55 -0.94 6.61
CA ILE A 307 5.85 -2.35 6.92
C ILE A 307 6.82 -2.93 5.89
N LEU A 308 6.61 -2.68 4.59
CA LEU A 308 7.46 -3.19 3.51
C LEU A 308 8.88 -2.61 3.59
N LEU A 309 9.02 -1.29 3.76
CA LEU A 309 10.31 -0.64 3.94
C LEU A 309 11.04 -1.17 5.18
N TRP A 310 10.32 -1.37 6.28
CA TRP A 310 10.90 -1.96 7.48
C TRP A 310 11.37 -3.40 7.24
N LEU A 311 10.58 -4.22 6.54
CA LEU A 311 10.93 -5.61 6.21
C LEU A 311 12.15 -5.66 5.29
N VAL A 312 12.23 -4.78 4.29
CA VAL A 312 13.39 -4.61 3.42
C VAL A 312 14.62 -4.24 4.25
N TYR A 313 14.52 -3.20 5.09
CA TYR A 313 15.61 -2.79 5.97
C TYR A 313 16.11 -3.95 6.84
N GLN A 314 15.21 -4.70 7.49
CA GLN A 314 15.58 -5.83 8.33
C GLN A 314 16.22 -6.97 7.55
N ALA A 315 15.72 -7.29 6.35
CA ALA A 315 16.31 -8.30 5.49
C ALA A 315 17.75 -7.94 5.10
N PHE A 316 17.98 -6.68 4.69
CA PHE A 316 19.31 -6.20 4.33
C PHE A 316 20.24 -6.07 5.55
N ALA A 317 19.74 -5.61 6.70
CA ALA A 317 20.48 -5.55 7.95
C ALA A 317 20.93 -6.96 8.40
N PHE A 318 20.04 -7.95 8.33
CA PHE A 318 20.33 -9.35 8.63
C PHE A 318 21.43 -9.91 7.71
N LEU A 319 21.37 -9.61 6.41
CA LEU A 319 22.39 -10.03 5.44
C LEU A 319 23.76 -9.35 5.67
N MET A 320 23.77 -8.10 6.13
CA MET A 320 24.99 -7.33 6.35
C MET A 320 25.68 -7.62 7.69
N GLN A 321 24.91 -7.87 8.75
CA GLN A 321 25.43 -7.92 10.13
C GLN A 321 25.57 -9.34 10.68
N ASN A 322 24.80 -10.30 10.17
CA ASN A 322 24.70 -11.62 10.80
C ASN A 322 25.49 -12.70 10.05
N ASP A 323 26.31 -13.46 10.77
CA ASP A 323 27.11 -14.57 10.24
C ASP A 323 26.39 -15.92 10.37
N SER A 324 25.07 -15.91 10.19
CA SER A 324 24.31 -17.16 10.17
C SER A 324 24.62 -17.97 8.90
N PRO A 325 24.58 -19.32 8.96
CA PRO A 325 24.80 -20.17 7.79
C PRO A 325 23.81 -19.88 6.64
N ALA A 326 22.61 -19.40 6.96
CA ALA A 326 21.63 -18.93 5.98
C ALA A 326 22.08 -17.62 5.29
N ALA A 327 22.51 -16.61 6.05
CA ALA A 327 23.01 -15.35 5.51
C ALA A 327 24.28 -15.55 4.66
N MET A 328 25.18 -16.45 5.07
CA MET A 328 26.36 -16.82 4.29
C MET A 328 26.01 -17.53 2.97
N ARG A 329 25.00 -18.40 2.95
CA ARG A 329 24.54 -19.08 1.74
C ARG A 329 23.94 -18.10 0.73
N VAL A 330 23.09 -17.17 1.20
CA VAL A 330 22.49 -16.12 0.35
C VAL A 330 23.56 -15.16 -0.17
N ARG A 331 24.50 -14.71 0.67
CA ARG A 331 25.62 -13.86 0.22
C ARG A 331 26.53 -14.54 -0.79
N ARG A 332 26.75 -15.86 -0.65
CA ARG A 332 27.54 -16.65 -1.61
C ARG A 332 26.83 -16.77 -2.96
N ASN A 333 25.52 -17.01 -2.96
CA ASN A 333 24.72 -17.06 -4.18
C ASN A 333 24.67 -15.71 -4.90
N LEU A 334 24.68 -14.60 -4.14
CA LEU A 334 24.75 -13.23 -4.68
C LEU A 334 26.17 -12.80 -5.06
N GLY A 335 27.21 -13.61 -4.80
CA GLY A 335 28.60 -13.30 -5.12
C GLY A 335 29.21 -12.16 -4.31
N VAL A 336 28.64 -11.81 -3.14
CA VAL A 336 29.04 -10.62 -2.36
C VAL A 336 30.01 -10.98 -1.21
N ARG A 337 31.30 -10.62 -1.36
CA ARG A 337 32.32 -10.72 -0.30
C ARG A 337 32.04 -9.77 0.87
N LYS A 338 32.40 -10.21 2.09
CA LYS A 338 32.13 -9.52 3.38
C LYS A 338 32.63 -8.06 3.39
N ASP A 339 33.78 -7.83 2.77
CA ASP A 339 34.47 -6.53 2.77
C ASP A 339 33.85 -5.53 1.76
N GLY A 340 33.20 -6.02 0.70
CA GLY A 340 32.48 -5.22 -0.31
C GLY A 340 30.96 -5.16 -0.11
N ALA A 341 30.45 -5.88 0.90
CA ALA A 341 29.03 -6.07 1.16
C ALA A 341 28.30 -4.76 1.48
N ARG A 342 28.94 -3.85 2.23
CA ARG A 342 28.31 -2.57 2.63
C ARG A 342 27.92 -1.69 1.44
N SER A 343 28.75 -1.63 0.39
CA SER A 343 28.48 -0.76 -0.77
C SER A 343 27.54 -1.42 -1.78
N GLY A 344 27.68 -2.73 -2.04
CA GLY A 344 26.83 -3.45 -3.00
C GLY A 344 25.40 -3.69 -2.49
N LEU A 345 25.24 -4.20 -1.27
CA LEU A 345 23.92 -4.47 -0.68
C LEU A 345 23.20 -3.18 -0.30
N GLY A 346 23.91 -2.14 0.14
CA GLY A 346 23.31 -0.83 0.41
C GLY A 346 22.69 -0.20 -0.84
N PHE A 347 23.30 -0.39 -2.02
CA PHE A 347 22.73 0.09 -3.28
C PHE A 347 21.48 -0.71 -3.70
N MET A 348 21.46 -2.03 -3.50
CA MET A 348 20.27 -2.85 -3.71
C MET A 348 19.12 -2.43 -2.79
N GLN A 349 19.43 -2.09 -1.53
CA GLN A 349 18.45 -1.54 -0.60
C GLN A 349 17.89 -0.21 -1.11
N LEU A 350 18.74 0.69 -1.62
CA LEU A 350 18.29 1.97 -2.21
C LEU A 350 17.35 1.76 -3.40
N ILE A 351 17.65 0.80 -4.29
CA ILE A 351 16.75 0.46 -5.41
C ILE A 351 15.42 -0.08 -4.86
N ALA A 352 15.44 -0.99 -3.89
CA ALA A 352 14.23 -1.54 -3.31
C ALA A 352 13.35 -0.43 -2.69
N ASP A 353 13.96 0.48 -1.93
CA ASP A 353 13.26 1.63 -1.34
C ASP A 353 12.69 2.55 -2.43
N LEU A 354 13.46 2.83 -3.49
CA LEU A 354 13.00 3.65 -4.62
C LEU A 354 11.81 3.04 -5.35
N VAL A 355 11.85 1.73 -5.63
CA VAL A 355 10.75 0.99 -6.27
C VAL A 355 9.50 1.06 -5.39
N LEU A 356 9.63 0.82 -4.08
CA LEU A 356 8.50 0.91 -3.14
C LEU A 356 7.88 2.31 -3.10
N TRP A 357 8.70 3.37 -3.06
CA TRP A 357 8.21 4.76 -3.11
C TRP A 357 7.55 5.10 -4.44
N LEU A 358 8.11 4.63 -5.56
CA LEU A 358 7.51 4.84 -6.89
C LEU A 358 6.17 4.12 -7.01
N SER A 359 6.08 2.86 -6.58
CA SER A 359 4.83 2.10 -6.53
C SER A 359 3.78 2.79 -5.67
N PHE A 360 4.18 3.34 -4.52
CA PHE A 360 3.29 4.11 -3.66
C PHE A 360 2.81 5.40 -4.34
N ALA A 361 3.67 6.13 -5.04
CA ALA A 361 3.29 7.34 -5.77
C ALA A 361 2.27 7.03 -6.88
N VAL A 362 2.48 5.97 -7.66
CA VAL A 362 1.51 5.51 -8.68
C VAL A 362 0.18 5.12 -8.04
N TYR A 363 0.22 4.40 -6.91
CA TYR A 363 -0.98 4.04 -6.17
C TYR A 363 -1.74 5.28 -5.65
N LEU A 364 -1.05 6.32 -5.18
CA LEU A 364 -1.70 7.57 -4.75
C LEU A 364 -2.46 8.25 -5.88
N ILE A 365 -1.88 8.29 -7.08
CA ILE A 365 -2.59 8.84 -8.25
C ILE A 365 -3.86 8.02 -8.46
N TYR A 366 -3.77 6.69 -8.48
CA TYR A 366 -4.94 5.81 -8.63
C TYR A 366 -6.01 6.00 -7.54
N VAL A 367 -5.63 6.25 -6.28
CA VAL A 367 -6.59 6.44 -5.18
C VAL A 367 -7.39 7.74 -5.31
N TRP A 368 -6.75 8.80 -5.77
CA TRP A 368 -7.35 10.14 -5.89
C TRP A 368 -7.88 10.45 -7.29
N ASP A 369 -7.55 9.63 -8.28
CA ASP A 369 -8.05 9.70 -9.65
C ASP A 369 -9.48 9.17 -9.72
N GLU A 370 -10.46 10.05 -9.50
CA GLU A 370 -11.87 9.65 -9.60
C GLU A 370 -12.26 9.36 -11.05
N SER A 371 -11.74 10.06 -12.06
CA SER A 371 -12.09 9.78 -13.47
C SER A 371 -11.47 8.47 -13.96
N GLY A 372 -10.35 8.03 -13.37
CA GLY A 372 -9.61 6.83 -13.79
C GLY A 372 -8.79 7.06 -15.07
N THR A 373 -8.68 8.32 -15.49
CA THR A 373 -8.04 8.73 -16.75
C THR A 373 -6.69 9.38 -16.52
N THR A 374 -6.42 9.88 -15.31
CA THR A 374 -5.25 10.72 -15.03
C THR A 374 -3.95 9.98 -15.30
N LEU A 375 -3.87 8.70 -14.94
CA LEU A 375 -2.69 7.87 -15.25
C LEU A 375 -2.51 7.64 -16.76
N ASN A 376 -3.61 7.37 -17.48
CA ASN A 376 -3.56 7.14 -18.91
C ASN A 376 -3.19 8.42 -19.67
N GLU A 377 -3.74 9.57 -19.27
CA GLU A 377 -3.35 10.88 -19.80
C GLU A 377 -1.88 11.18 -19.51
N LEU A 378 -1.42 10.93 -18.28
CA LEU A 378 -0.02 11.15 -17.92
C LEU A 378 0.91 10.27 -18.74
N VAL A 379 0.60 8.98 -18.89
CA VAL A 379 1.37 8.03 -19.71
C VAL A 379 1.33 8.45 -21.19
N ASN A 380 0.16 8.78 -21.73
CA ASN A 380 0.02 9.25 -23.11
C ASN A 380 0.83 10.53 -23.35
N ARG A 381 0.75 11.52 -22.45
CA ARG A 381 1.54 12.76 -22.55
C ARG A 381 3.05 12.51 -22.44
N ILE A 382 3.45 11.57 -21.60
CA ILE A 382 4.85 11.16 -21.43
C ILE A 382 5.36 10.38 -22.66
N GLN A 383 4.51 9.59 -23.33
CA GLN A 383 4.85 8.77 -24.50
C GLN A 383 4.82 9.55 -25.82
N VAL A 384 3.93 10.53 -25.98
CA VAL A 384 3.78 11.30 -27.22
C VAL A 384 4.89 12.37 -27.35
N GLY A 385 5.41 12.87 -26.22
CA GLY A 385 6.50 13.85 -26.16
C GLY A 385 6.09 15.26 -26.58
N TYR A 386 6.99 16.22 -26.38
CA TYR A 386 6.84 17.60 -26.84
C TYR A 386 7.85 17.89 -27.96
N THR A 387 7.39 18.44 -29.08
CA THR A 387 8.26 18.96 -30.14
C THR A 387 8.68 20.39 -29.81
N VAL A 388 9.96 20.62 -29.56
CA VAL A 388 10.55 21.97 -29.44
C VAL A 388 11.55 22.13 -30.58
N GLY A 389 11.17 22.89 -31.62
CA GLY A 389 11.99 23.03 -32.84
C GLY A 389 12.03 21.74 -33.68
N GLN A 390 13.23 21.23 -34.00
CA GLN A 390 13.44 19.96 -34.73
C GLN A 390 13.72 18.76 -33.80
N ILE A 391 13.62 18.93 -32.48
CA ILE A 391 13.93 17.88 -31.50
C ILE A 391 12.62 17.43 -30.84
N GLN A 392 12.31 16.13 -30.97
CA GLN A 392 11.21 15.51 -30.25
C GLN A 392 11.74 15.08 -28.88
N LEU A 393 11.39 15.82 -27.83
CA LEU A 393 11.75 15.49 -26.47
C LEU A 393 10.65 14.61 -25.88
N ILE A 394 10.93 13.32 -25.77
CA ILE A 394 10.05 12.35 -25.12
C ILE A 394 10.54 12.21 -23.67
N PRO A 395 9.78 12.70 -22.66
CA PRO A 395 10.20 12.63 -21.25
C PRO A 395 10.53 11.21 -20.78
N LEU A 396 9.86 10.20 -21.35
CA LEU A 396 10.13 8.80 -21.05
C LEU A 396 11.53 8.38 -21.48
N ASP A 397 11.98 8.84 -22.66
CA ASP A 397 13.31 8.55 -23.18
C ASP A 397 14.36 9.19 -22.30
N ILE A 398 14.14 10.43 -21.83
CA ILE A 398 15.05 11.11 -20.89
C ILE A 398 15.19 10.32 -19.59
N ILE A 399 14.09 9.87 -19.00
CA ILE A 399 14.11 9.05 -17.77
C ILE A 399 14.80 7.70 -18.07
N GLY A 400 14.49 7.07 -19.19
CA GLY A 400 15.13 5.85 -19.65
C GLY A 400 16.64 6.00 -19.82
N GLY A 401 17.09 7.11 -20.42
CA GLY A 401 18.49 7.46 -20.58
C GLY A 401 19.21 7.68 -19.25
N ILE A 402 18.58 8.35 -18.28
CA ILE A 402 19.11 8.50 -16.92
C ILE A 402 19.22 7.13 -16.23
N LEU A 403 18.22 6.26 -16.37
CA LEU A 403 18.23 4.91 -15.79
C LEU A 403 19.30 4.03 -16.42
N VAL A 404 19.45 4.06 -17.74
CA VAL A 404 20.51 3.33 -18.46
C VAL A 404 21.87 3.87 -18.06
N PHE A 405 22.06 5.18 -17.99
CA PHE A 405 23.30 5.81 -17.52
C PHE A 405 23.67 5.33 -16.12
N ALA A 406 22.73 5.42 -15.17
CA ALA A 406 22.92 4.95 -13.81
C ALA A 406 23.27 3.45 -13.79
N GLY A 407 22.48 2.62 -14.49
CA GLY A 407 22.69 1.18 -14.64
C GLY A 407 24.09 0.81 -15.12
N VAL A 408 24.57 1.47 -16.17
CA VAL A 408 25.91 1.24 -16.74
C VAL A 408 27.01 1.68 -15.77
N ILE A 409 26.86 2.82 -15.08
CA ILE A 409 27.82 3.27 -14.04
C ILE A 409 27.91 2.26 -12.89
N ILE A 410 26.78 1.69 -12.46
CA ILE A 410 26.73 0.65 -11.42
C ILE A 410 27.45 -0.62 -11.91
N LEU A 411 27.15 -1.06 -13.13
CA LEU A 411 27.78 -2.23 -13.74
C LEU A 411 29.30 -2.03 -13.88
N LEU A 412 29.75 -0.84 -14.27
CA LEU A 412 31.16 -0.46 -14.31
C LEU A 412 31.81 -0.51 -12.93
N GLY A 413 31.12 -0.02 -11.89
CA GLY A 413 31.59 -0.14 -10.51
C GLY A 413 31.73 -1.59 -10.05
N TRP A 414 30.89 -2.50 -10.55
CA TRP A 414 30.98 -3.93 -10.29
C TRP A 414 32.13 -4.58 -11.09
N ILE A 415 32.25 -4.28 -12.39
CA ILE A 415 33.30 -4.79 -13.27
C ILE A 415 34.69 -4.35 -12.77
N LYS A 416 34.88 -3.07 -12.39
CA LYS A 416 36.13 -2.59 -11.80
C LYS A 416 36.55 -3.40 -10.59
N ARG A 417 35.61 -3.68 -9.68
CA ARG A 417 35.85 -4.48 -8.48
C ARG A 417 36.16 -5.93 -8.82
N TRP A 418 35.50 -6.49 -9.82
CA TRP A 418 35.73 -7.86 -10.28
C TRP A 418 37.11 -8.03 -10.94
N ILE A 419 37.46 -7.12 -11.86
CA ILE A 419 38.77 -7.10 -12.54
C ILE A 419 39.89 -6.89 -11.53
N ASP A 420 39.72 -5.93 -10.60
CA ASP A 420 40.67 -5.67 -9.53
C ASP A 420 40.96 -6.95 -8.74
N GLN A 421 39.91 -7.55 -8.16
CA GLN A 421 40.04 -8.69 -7.26
C GLN A 421 40.47 -10.00 -7.92
N ARG A 422 40.08 -10.24 -9.17
CA ARG A 422 40.26 -11.56 -9.81
C ARG A 422 41.46 -11.60 -10.76
N TRP A 423 41.75 -10.52 -11.46
CA TRP A 423 42.78 -10.49 -12.50
C TRP A 423 43.96 -9.60 -12.10
N LEU A 424 43.72 -8.33 -11.76
CA LEU A 424 44.80 -7.37 -11.53
C LEU A 424 45.62 -7.69 -10.29
N GLN A 425 45.04 -8.32 -9.25
CA GLN A 425 45.83 -8.74 -8.08
C GLN A 425 46.92 -9.76 -8.40
N HIS A 426 46.71 -10.58 -9.43
CA HIS A 426 47.60 -11.67 -9.80
C HIS A 426 48.60 -11.31 -10.91
N ILE A 427 48.32 -10.25 -11.69
CA ILE A 427 49.10 -9.87 -12.88
C ILE A 427 49.95 -8.62 -12.65
N VAL A 428 49.44 -7.62 -11.91
CA VAL A 428 50.12 -6.33 -11.73
C VAL A 428 50.49 -6.16 -10.25
N VAL A 429 51.76 -6.37 -9.93
CA VAL A 429 52.28 -6.35 -8.55
C VAL A 429 52.40 -4.91 -8.03
N GLU A 430 52.71 -3.95 -8.90
CA GLU A 430 52.83 -2.53 -8.52
C GLU A 430 51.46 -1.89 -8.26
N ARG A 431 51.30 -1.37 -7.03
CA ARG A 431 50.06 -0.75 -6.57
C ARG A 431 49.68 0.50 -7.39
N GLY A 432 50.64 1.32 -7.78
CA GLY A 432 50.41 2.53 -8.57
C GLY A 432 49.88 2.25 -9.99
N ALA A 433 50.47 1.26 -10.68
CA ALA A 433 50.01 0.83 -12.00
C ALA A 433 48.59 0.24 -11.96
N ARG A 434 48.26 -0.51 -10.90
CA ARG A 434 46.91 -1.05 -10.68
C ARG A 434 45.87 0.06 -10.48
N GLU A 435 46.16 1.03 -9.62
CA GLU A 435 45.28 2.17 -9.37
C GLU A 435 45.08 3.02 -10.65
N ALA A 436 46.13 3.20 -11.47
CA ALA A 436 46.04 3.89 -12.76
C ALA A 436 45.13 3.15 -13.77
N ILE A 437 45.26 1.82 -13.90
CA ILE A 437 44.43 1.02 -14.83
C ILE A 437 42.96 1.05 -14.41
N ILE A 438 42.66 0.91 -13.12
CA ILE A 438 41.28 0.97 -12.59
C ILE A 438 40.67 2.36 -12.85
N THR A 439 41.48 3.40 -12.69
CA THR A 439 41.08 4.79 -12.96
C THR A 439 40.80 5.01 -14.45
N LEU A 440 41.64 4.49 -15.34
CA LEU A 440 41.47 4.56 -16.79
C LEU A 440 40.19 3.86 -17.26
N ILE A 441 39.97 2.61 -16.83
CA ILE A 441 38.73 1.85 -17.10
C ILE A 441 37.52 2.63 -16.58
N GLY A 442 37.70 3.39 -15.50
CA GLY A 442 36.68 4.24 -14.93
C GLY A 442 36.28 5.44 -15.75
N TYR A 443 37.25 6.19 -16.24
CA TYR A 443 36.96 7.33 -17.09
C TYR A 443 36.39 6.89 -18.44
N THR A 444 36.96 5.85 -19.06
CA THR A 444 36.43 5.30 -20.32
C THR A 444 35.01 4.77 -20.16
N GLY A 445 34.76 4.04 -19.07
CA GLY A 445 33.43 3.55 -18.75
C GLY A 445 32.42 4.66 -18.49
N PHE A 446 32.82 5.71 -17.79
CA PHE A 446 31.96 6.87 -17.54
C PHE A 446 31.55 7.58 -18.83
N VAL A 447 32.50 7.79 -19.75
CA VAL A 447 32.22 8.39 -21.07
C VAL A 447 31.27 7.50 -21.86
N PHE A 448 31.50 6.19 -21.87
CA PHE A 448 30.61 5.23 -22.54
C PHE A 448 29.19 5.23 -21.94
N ALA A 449 29.08 5.24 -20.61
CA ALA A 449 27.81 5.35 -19.91
C ALA A 449 27.08 6.64 -20.31
N ALA A 450 27.79 7.78 -20.33
CA ALA A 450 27.23 9.07 -20.70
C ALA A 450 26.70 9.07 -22.13
N LEU A 451 27.46 8.54 -23.08
CA LEU A 451 27.04 8.44 -24.48
C LEU A 451 25.81 7.56 -24.65
N LEU A 452 25.79 6.38 -24.00
CA LEU A 452 24.62 5.49 -24.02
C LEU A 452 23.39 6.14 -23.38
N GLY A 453 23.56 6.81 -22.24
CA GLY A 453 22.48 7.53 -21.56
C GLY A 453 21.91 8.65 -22.42
N LEU A 454 22.76 9.44 -23.08
CA LEU A 454 22.32 10.50 -24.00
C LEU A 454 21.60 9.94 -25.22
N THR A 455 22.10 8.82 -25.79
CA THR A 455 21.49 8.18 -26.96
C THR A 455 20.10 7.65 -26.63
N MET A 456 19.96 6.98 -25.48
CA MET A 456 18.68 6.48 -24.97
C MET A 456 17.74 7.60 -24.53
N ALA A 457 18.28 8.77 -24.17
CA ALA A 457 17.52 9.99 -23.91
C ALA A 457 16.97 10.68 -25.17
N GLY A 458 17.18 10.10 -26.35
CA GLY A 458 16.72 10.67 -27.63
C GLY A 458 17.57 11.83 -28.12
N VAL A 459 18.76 12.06 -27.55
CA VAL A 459 19.68 13.11 -28.01
C VAL A 459 20.35 12.65 -29.31
N ASN A 460 20.14 13.39 -30.40
CA ASN A 460 20.77 13.09 -31.68
C ASN A 460 22.27 13.48 -31.64
N LEU A 461 23.12 12.51 -31.32
CA LEU A 461 24.57 12.67 -31.27
C LEU A 461 25.22 12.85 -32.65
N GLY A 462 24.49 12.62 -33.75
CA GLY A 462 24.97 12.84 -35.11
C GLY A 462 25.34 14.30 -35.39
N GLY A 463 24.71 15.26 -34.69
CA GLY A 463 25.07 16.68 -34.79
C GLY A 463 26.36 17.06 -34.04
N LEU A 464 26.77 16.27 -33.05
CA LEU A 464 28.04 16.46 -32.32
C LEU A 464 29.23 15.83 -33.05
N ALA A 465 29.00 14.85 -33.93
CA ALA A 465 30.04 14.21 -34.74
C ALA A 465 30.53 15.06 -35.93
N ILE A 466 29.84 16.16 -36.25
CA ILE A 466 30.16 17.06 -37.38
C ILE A 466 31.02 18.26 -36.95
N VAL A 467 31.17 18.49 -35.64
CA VAL A 467 32.09 19.52 -35.11
C VAL A 467 33.29 18.85 -34.44
N SER A 468 34.05 18.11 -35.25
CA SER A 468 35.45 17.75 -35.00
C SER A 468 36.19 17.63 -36.32
#